data_AF-A0A2D6EKG4-F1
#
_entry.id   AF-A0A2D6EKG4-F1
#
_cell.length_a   1.000
_cell.length_b   1.000
_cell.length_c   1.000
_cell.angle_alpha   90.00
_cell.angle_beta   90.00
_cell.angle_gamma   90.00
#
_symmetry.space_group_name_H-M   'P 1'
#
loop_
_entity.id
_entity.type
_entity.pdbx_description
1 polymer ?
#
loop_
_entity_poly.entity_id
_entity_poly.type
_entity_poly.pdbx_seq_one_letter_code
_entity_poly.pdbx_strand_id
1 'polypeptide(L)'
;MNVDDLPDDRTFRNAWTDDNPTTTVDVDMVKARQIHMDYLRHIRNKKLEALDVEQLKGVDVSSEKQALRDMPQNVDLTPYQTPESLKAVMPAILQEVNP
;
A
#
# COMPACT_ATOMS: atom_id res chain seq x y z
N MET A 1 28.31 4.98 -7.06
CA MET A 1 27.01 5.66 -6.98
C MET A 1 27.22 6.98 -6.28
N ASN A 2 26.92 8.08 -6.97
CA ASN A 2 26.84 9.38 -6.31
C ASN A 2 25.54 9.43 -5.51
N VAL A 3 25.50 10.15 -4.39
CA VAL A 3 24.31 10.16 -3.51
C VAL A 3 23.11 10.85 -4.20
N ASP A 4 23.42 11.71 -5.18
CA ASP A 4 22.47 12.44 -6.02
C ASP A 4 21.77 11.55 -7.07
N ASP A 5 22.27 10.34 -7.31
CA ASP A 5 21.67 9.36 -8.24
C ASP A 5 20.56 8.53 -7.57
N LEU A 6 20.35 8.70 -6.26
CA LEU A 6 19.34 7.97 -5.50
C LEU A 6 17.98 8.66 -5.60
N PRO A 7 16.89 7.92 -5.84
CA PRO A 7 15.55 8.49 -5.80
C PRO A 7 15.24 9.11 -4.42
N ASP A 8 14.70 10.34 -4.43
CA ASP A 8 14.21 11.03 -3.24
C ASP A 8 13.07 10.24 -2.56
N ASP A 9 12.23 9.60 -3.38
CA ASP A 9 11.16 8.72 -2.90
C ASP A 9 11.68 7.31 -2.60
N ARG A 10 11.73 6.97 -1.32
CA ARG A 10 12.22 5.68 -0.81
C ARG A 10 11.11 4.67 -0.51
N THR A 11 9.87 4.93 -0.94
CA THR A 11 8.69 4.06 -0.70
C THR A 11 8.96 2.61 -1.12
N PHE A 12 9.67 2.42 -2.22
CA PHE A 12 10.00 1.09 -2.78
C PHE A 12 11.49 0.75 -2.68
N ARG A 13 12.22 1.33 -1.71
CA ARG A 13 13.66 1.09 -1.56
C ARG A 13 14.02 -0.39 -1.45
N ASN A 14 13.16 -1.21 -0.84
CA ASN A 14 13.37 -2.67 -0.72
C ASN A 14 13.09 -3.46 -2.01
N ALA A 15 12.57 -2.80 -3.05
CA ALA A 15 12.38 -3.35 -4.39
C ALA A 15 13.42 -2.81 -5.39
N TRP A 16 14.37 -1.98 -4.96
CA TRP A 16 15.40 -1.45 -5.84
C TRP A 16 16.34 -2.56 -6.33
N THR A 17 16.63 -2.55 -7.62
CA THR A 17 17.59 -3.44 -8.29
C THR A 17 18.54 -2.61 -9.17
N ASP A 18 19.62 -3.24 -9.62
CA ASP A 18 20.63 -2.68 -10.53
C ASP A 18 20.82 -3.69 -11.68
N ASP A 19 19.69 -4.09 -12.27
CA ASP A 19 19.63 -5.19 -13.24
C ASP A 19 19.99 -4.71 -14.65
N ASN A 20 19.88 -3.40 -14.90
CA ASN A 20 20.25 -2.77 -16.16
C ASN A 20 21.38 -1.75 -15.94
N PRO A 21 22.31 -1.61 -16.91
CA PRO A 21 23.37 -0.61 -16.85
C PRO A 21 22.82 0.79 -17.17
N THR A 22 21.90 1.28 -16.35
CA THR A 22 21.35 2.63 -16.42
C THR A 22 21.90 3.47 -15.26
N THR A 23 21.84 4.79 -15.39
CA THR A 23 22.26 5.72 -14.33
C THR A 23 21.21 5.87 -13.23
N THR A 24 20.05 5.23 -13.37
CA THR A 24 18.92 5.32 -12.44
C THR A 24 18.66 3.96 -11.80
N VAL A 25 18.21 3.97 -10.55
CA VAL A 25 17.89 2.73 -9.83
C VAL A 25 16.67 2.05 -10.45
N ASP A 26 16.79 0.77 -10.83
CA ASP A 26 15.68 -0.04 -11.31
C ASP A 26 14.75 -0.42 -10.15
N VAL A 27 13.47 -0.65 -10.45
CA VAL A 27 12.49 -1.10 -9.45
C VAL A 27 11.89 -2.43 -9.89
N ASP A 28 12.10 -3.47 -9.09
CA ASP A 28 11.42 -4.75 -9.22
C ASP A 28 9.92 -4.56 -8.91
N MET A 29 9.12 -4.46 -9.96
CA MET A 29 7.67 -4.25 -9.82
C MET A 29 6.95 -5.39 -9.11
N VAL A 30 7.49 -6.62 -9.11
CA VAL A 30 6.91 -7.74 -8.34
C VAL A 30 7.09 -7.45 -6.84
N LYS A 31 8.30 -7.09 -6.42
CA LYS A 31 8.57 -6.69 -5.02
C LYS A 31 7.83 -5.42 -4.65
N ALA A 32 7.77 -4.42 -5.54
CA ALA A 32 7.06 -3.18 -5.28
C ALA A 32 5.57 -3.42 -5.00
N ARG A 33 4.90 -4.28 -5.79
CA ARG A 33 3.51 -4.69 -5.55
C ARG A 33 3.33 -5.38 -4.20
N GLN A 34 4.25 -6.25 -3.82
CA GLN A 34 4.22 -6.91 -2.51
C GLN A 34 4.36 -5.90 -1.36
N ILE A 35 5.35 -5.00 -1.44
CA ILE A 35 5.57 -3.93 -0.46
C ILE A 35 4.33 -3.04 -0.34
N HIS A 36 3.74 -2.65 -1.49
CA HIS A 36 2.54 -1.81 -1.50
C HIS A 36 1.35 -2.53 -0.87
N MET A 37 1.13 -3.80 -1.20
CA MET A 37 0.07 -4.59 -0.58
C MET A 37 0.25 -4.72 0.94
N ASP A 38 1.49 -4.89 1.41
CA ASP A 38 1.79 -4.94 2.84
C ASP A 38 1.53 -3.60 3.53
N TYR A 39 1.81 -2.49 2.86
CA TYR A 39 1.43 -1.15 3.31
C TYR A 39 -0.09 -0.99 3.42
N LEU A 40 -0.86 -1.42 2.41
CA LEU A 40 -2.33 -1.39 2.45
C LEU A 40 -2.89 -2.25 3.59
N ARG A 41 -2.31 -3.44 3.84
CA ARG A 41 -2.66 -4.32 4.96
C ARG A 41 -2.39 -3.67 6.31
N HIS A 42 -1.30 -2.91 6.44
CA HIS A 42 -0.96 -2.18 7.65
C HIS A 42 -2.00 -1.10 7.96
N ILE A 43 -2.39 -0.29 6.98
CA ILE A 43 -3.45 0.72 7.13
C ILE A 43 -4.79 0.04 7.50
N ARG A 44 -5.14 -1.03 6.80
CA ARG A 44 -6.35 -1.83 7.08
C ARG A 44 -6.37 -2.30 8.54
N ASN A 45 -5.27 -2.83 9.06
CA ASN A 45 -5.20 -3.31 10.44
C ASN A 45 -5.47 -2.18 11.45
N LYS A 46 -4.87 -1.00 11.24
CA LYS A 46 -5.15 0.18 12.09
C LYS A 46 -6.64 0.57 12.06
N LYS A 47 -7.28 0.52 10.88
CA LYS A 47 -8.71 0.78 10.78
C LYS A 47 -9.56 -0.28 11.46
N LEU A 48 -9.19 -1.56 11.37
CA LEU A 48 -9.87 -2.63 12.08
C LEU A 48 -9.79 -2.42 13.60
N GLU A 49 -8.62 -2.04 14.12
CA GLU A 49 -8.43 -1.71 15.54
C GLU A 49 -9.29 -0.51 15.97
N ALA A 50 -9.41 0.53 15.13
CA ALA A 50 -10.30 1.66 15.39
C ALA A 50 -11.78 1.24 15.42
N LEU A 51 -12.21 0.40 14.48
CA LEU A 51 -13.58 -0.14 14.47
C LEU A 51 -13.83 -1.09 15.64
N ASP A 52 -12.82 -1.83 16.12
CA ASP A 52 -12.96 -2.65 17.33
C ASP A 52 -13.34 -1.79 18.54
N VAL A 53 -12.78 -0.58 18.66
CA VAL A 53 -13.16 0.37 19.72
C VAL A 53 -14.61 0.84 19.57
N GLU A 54 -15.05 1.17 18.35
CA GLU A 54 -16.44 1.56 18.09
C GLU A 54 -17.42 0.42 18.37
N GLN A 55 -17.05 -0.82 18.05
CA GLN A 55 -17.83 -2.01 18.37
C GLN A 55 -18.01 -2.17 19.89
N LEU A 56 -16.96 -1.93 20.67
CA LEU A 56 -17.04 -1.96 22.14
C LEU A 56 -17.93 -0.85 22.72
N LYS A 57 -18.12 0.26 21.99
CA LYS A 57 -19.08 1.32 22.34
C LYS A 57 -20.52 0.97 21.94
N GLY A 58 -20.76 -0.19 21.32
CA GLY A 58 -22.08 -0.64 20.88
C GLY A 58 -22.49 -0.15 19.49
N VAL A 59 -21.56 0.39 18.70
CA VAL A 59 -21.80 0.72 17.29
C VAL A 59 -21.73 -0.55 16.46
N ASP A 60 -22.72 -0.77 15.59
CA ASP A 60 -22.64 -1.88 14.62
C ASP A 60 -21.68 -1.50 13.48
N VAL A 61 -20.52 -2.14 13.49
CA VAL A 61 -19.44 -1.96 12.50
C VAL A 61 -19.13 -3.28 11.78
N SER A 62 -20.03 -4.26 11.85
CA SER A 62 -19.80 -5.61 11.33
C SER A 62 -19.54 -5.59 9.82
N SER A 63 -20.26 -4.76 9.08
CA SER A 63 -20.17 -4.61 7.62
C SER A 63 -18.85 -3.95 7.19
N GLU A 64 -18.42 -2.91 7.90
CA GLU A 64 -17.20 -2.15 7.64
C GLU A 64 -15.97 -3.01 7.91
N LYS A 65 -15.99 -3.78 9.00
CA LYS A 65 -14.93 -4.75 9.31
C LYS A 65 -14.85 -5.83 8.25
N GLN A 66 -15.98 -6.29 7.72
CA GLN A 66 -15.99 -7.27 6.64
C GLN A 66 -15.41 -6.68 5.34
N ALA A 67 -15.82 -5.47 4.94
CA ALA A 67 -15.26 -4.78 3.78
C ALA A 67 -13.73 -4.57 3.88
N LEU A 68 -13.22 -4.25 5.07
CA LEU A 68 -11.78 -4.15 5.31
C LEU A 68 -11.07 -5.50 5.18
N ARG A 69 -11.68 -6.60 5.64
CA ARG A 69 -11.10 -7.96 5.52
C ARG A 69 -11.05 -8.45 4.08
N ASP A 70 -12.06 -8.11 3.28
CA ASP A 70 -12.19 -8.53 1.88
C ASP A 70 -11.30 -7.69 0.94
N MET A 71 -10.83 -6.53 1.40
CA MET A 71 -9.95 -5.62 0.65
C MET A 71 -8.79 -6.30 -0.09
N PRO A 72 -7.96 -7.17 0.51
CA PRO A 72 -6.83 -7.78 -0.19
C PRO A 72 -7.22 -8.67 -1.36
N GLN A 73 -8.46 -9.18 -1.40
CA GLN A 73 -8.98 -10.00 -2.50
C GLN A 73 -9.55 -9.12 -3.62
N ASN A 74 -10.03 -7.92 -3.28
CA ASN A 74 -10.66 -6.99 -4.22
C ASN A 74 -9.67 -6.02 -4.87
N VAL A 75 -8.43 -5.94 -4.35
CA VAL A 75 -7.40 -5.04 -4.87
C VAL A 75 -6.45 -5.82 -5.78
N ASP A 76 -6.61 -5.62 -7.09
CA ASP A 76 -5.66 -6.12 -8.07
C ASP A 76 -4.57 -5.08 -8.34
N LEU A 77 -3.32 -5.40 -7.97
CA LEU A 77 -2.15 -4.57 -8.23
C LEU A 77 -1.39 -4.98 -9.51
N THR A 78 -1.78 -6.06 -10.18
CA THR A 78 -1.08 -6.56 -11.37
C THR A 78 -1.07 -5.61 -12.57
N PRO A 79 -2.09 -4.76 -12.82
CA PRO A 79 -2.07 -3.84 -13.96
C PRO A 79 -1.04 -2.71 -13.82
N TYR A 80 -0.58 -2.42 -12.61
CA TYR A 80 0.33 -1.31 -12.35
C TYR A 80 1.79 -1.72 -12.63
N GLN A 81 2.38 -1.08 -13.63
CA GLN A 81 3.73 -1.36 -14.12
C GLN A 81 4.76 -0.30 -13.75
N THR A 82 4.35 0.77 -13.05
CA THR A 82 5.27 1.81 -12.59
C THR A 82 5.12 2.07 -11.09
N PRO A 83 6.20 2.44 -10.38
CA PRO A 83 6.13 2.80 -8.97
C PRO A 83 5.13 3.92 -8.67
N GLU A 84 5.04 4.92 -9.54
CA GLU A 84 4.16 6.08 -9.38
C GLU A 84 2.69 5.68 -9.50
N SER A 85 2.37 4.84 -10.50
CA SER A 85 1.00 4.35 -10.70
C SER A 85 0.58 3.42 -9.57
N LEU A 86 1.51 2.60 -9.06
CA LEU A 86 1.27 1.73 -7.91
C LEU A 86 1.01 2.54 -6.63
N LYS A 87 1.79 3.59 -6.39
CA LYS A 87 1.64 4.46 -5.21
C LYS A 87 0.30 5.20 -5.18
N ALA A 88 -0.24 5.52 -6.35
CA ALA A 88 -1.57 6.14 -6.47
C ALA A 88 -2.73 5.19 -6.09
N VAL A 89 -2.48 3.88 -6.00
CA VAL A 89 -3.50 2.91 -5.62
C VAL A 89 -3.77 2.97 -4.13
N MET A 90 -4.86 3.66 -3.77
CA MET A 90 -5.40 3.69 -2.41
C MET A 90 -6.90 3.37 -2.46
N PRO A 91 -7.33 2.16 -2.06
CA PRO A 91 -8.75 1.81 -1.98
C PRO A 91 -9.52 2.81 -1.13
N ALA A 92 -10.72 3.22 -1.57
CA ALA A 92 -11.54 4.20 -0.87
C ALA A 92 -11.83 3.80 0.59
N ILE A 93 -12.02 2.50 0.85
CA ILE A 93 -12.20 1.95 2.20
C ILE A 93 -10.99 2.17 3.12
N LEU A 94 -9.80 2.43 2.59
CA LEU A 94 -8.58 2.75 3.33
C LEU A 94 -8.27 4.26 3.39
N GLN A 95 -8.91 5.08 2.55
CA GLN A 95 -8.81 6.54 2.65
C GLN A 95 -9.41 6.98 3.99
N GLU A 96 -8.72 7.83 4.75
CA GLU A 96 -9.34 8.46 5.92
C GLU A 96 -10.52 9.28 5.41
N VAL A 97 -11.74 8.83 5.74
CA VAL A 97 -12.91 9.70 5.66
C VAL A 97 -12.73 10.67 6.81
N ASN A 98 -11.96 11.73 6.57
CA ASN A 98 -11.94 12.88 7.46
C ASN A 98 -13.25 13.63 7.21
N PRO A 99 -14.21 13.63 8.15
CA PRO A 99 -15.44 14.41 8.02
C PRO A 99 -15.18 15.92 7.96
#